data_AF-A0A9R1X618-F1
#
_entry.id   AF-A0A9R1X618-F1
#
_cell.length_a   1.000
_cell.length_b   1.000
_cell.length_c   1.000
_cell.angle_alpha   90.00
_cell.angle_beta   90.00
_cell.angle_gamma   90.00
#
_symmetry.space_group_name_H-M   'P 1'
#
loop_
_entity.id
_entity.type
_entity.pdbx_description
1 polymer ?
#
loop_
_entity_poly.entity_id
_entity_poly.type
_entity_poly.pdbx_seq_one_letter_code
_entity_poly.pdbx_strand_id
1 'polypeptide(L)'
;MVLHVGCTCDKGKRLNESKDKERLYEFLMGLDSEYSTIKTQILAMKPIPSLGVAYHLVTEDERQQTITVAKKHTNKTANFQAFFQGRKGDRRQQNKKAVQKDTKQGNTNES
;
A
#
# COMPACT_ATOMS: atom_id res chain seq x y z
N MET A 1 13.54 53.01 13.90
CA MET A 1 14.66 52.05 13.98
C MET A 1 14.16 50.82 14.73
N VAL A 2 13.82 49.73 14.05
CA VAL A 2 13.56 48.45 14.73
C VAL A 2 14.37 47.38 14.02
N LEU A 3 15.62 47.25 14.44
CA LEU A 3 16.42 46.06 14.17
C LEU A 3 16.17 45.11 15.33
N HIS A 4 15.26 44.15 15.14
CA HIS A 4 15.20 43.01 16.04
C HIS A 4 16.31 42.05 15.63
N VAL A 5 17.51 42.26 16.21
CA VAL A 5 18.62 41.32 16.07
C VAL A 5 18.19 40.02 16.74
N GLY A 6 18.21 38.92 15.98
CA GLY A 6 17.68 37.63 16.41
C GLY A 6 18.27 37.22 17.76
N CYS A 7 17.43 37.02 18.77
CA CYS A 7 17.85 36.49 20.05
C CYS A 7 18.30 35.03 19.83
N THR A 8 19.60 34.78 19.91
CA THR A 8 20.20 33.44 19.94
C THR A 8 19.99 32.73 21.29
N CYS A 9 19.09 33.25 22.12
CA CYS A 9 18.73 32.72 23.42
C CYS A 9 17.79 31.50 23.31
N ASP A 10 17.95 30.51 24.19
CA ASP A 10 17.11 29.29 24.26
C ASP A 10 15.60 29.62 24.29
N LYS A 11 15.22 30.71 24.96
CA LYS A 11 13.85 31.22 25.00
C LYS A 11 13.32 31.63 23.62
N GLY A 12 14.16 32.26 22.79
CA GLY A 12 13.83 32.66 21.41
C GLY A 12 13.63 31.44 20.51
N LYS A 13 14.46 30.40 20.66
CA LYS A 13 14.32 29.14 19.95
C LYS A 13 12.99 28.45 20.26
N ARG A 14 12.61 28.35 21.54
CA ARG A 14 11.32 27.77 21.96
C ARG A 14 10.13 28.56 21.42
N LEU A 15 10.21 29.89 21.43
CA LEU A 15 9.16 30.73 20.86
C LEU A 15 9.01 30.49 19.36
N ASN A 16 10.13 30.37 18.63
CA ASN A 16 10.10 30.07 17.20
C ASN A 16 9.52 28.68 16.92
N GLU A 17 9.92 27.65 17.70
CA GLU A 17 9.37 26.29 17.59
C GLU A 17 7.85 26.26 17.83
N SER A 18 7.34 27.03 18.80
CA SER A 18 5.90 27.14 19.03
C SER A 18 5.17 27.81 17.87
N LYS A 19 5.73 28.89 17.32
CA LYS A 19 5.18 29.58 16.14
C LYS A 19 5.18 28.70 14.90
N ASP A 20 6.24 27.91 14.71
CA ASP A 20 6.31 26.99 13.58
C ASP A 20 5.30 25.85 13.69
N LYS A 21 5.01 25.39 14.91
CA LYS A 21 3.91 24.44 15.17
C LYS A 21 2.54 25.07 14.93
N GLU A 22 2.32 26.30 15.37
CA GLU A 22 1.07 27.04 15.14
C GLU A 22 0.77 27.15 13.65
N ARG A 23 1.76 27.59 12.85
CA ARG A 23 1.65 27.65 11.38
C ARG A 23 1.36 26.29 10.75
N LEU A 24 1.96 25.21 11.27
CA LEU A 24 1.65 23.86 10.81
C LEU A 24 0.18 23.50 11.07
N TYR A 25 -0.33 23.78 12.26
CA TYR A 25 -1.72 23.49 12.58
C TYR A 25 -2.69 24.34 11.75
N GLU A 26 -2.40 25.63 11.56
CA GLU A 26 -3.16 26.51 10.67
C GLU A 26 -3.22 25.96 9.24
N PHE A 27 -2.06 25.54 8.71
CA PHE A 27 -1.98 24.89 7.41
C PHE A 27 -2.87 23.63 7.35
N LEU A 28 -2.73 22.72 8.31
CA LEU A 28 -3.51 21.47 8.33
C LEU A 28 -5.02 21.71 8.49
N MET A 29 -5.42 22.75 9.23
CA MET A 29 -6.82 23.15 9.36
C MET A 29 -7.37 23.73 8.05
N GLY A 30 -6.55 24.45 7.28
CA GLY A 30 -6.93 25.06 6.01
C GLY A 30 -7.03 24.09 4.83
N LEU A 31 -6.54 22.86 4.95
CA LEU A 31 -6.68 21.83 3.91
C LEU A 31 -8.11 21.29 3.83
N ASP A 32 -8.53 20.80 2.67
CA ASP A 32 -9.85 20.19 2.46
C ASP A 32 -10.05 18.84 3.21
N SER A 33 -11.29 18.36 3.21
CA SER A 33 -11.66 17.08 3.87
C SER A 33 -11.05 15.84 3.22
N GLU A 34 -10.71 15.92 1.93
CA GLU A 34 -10.06 14.85 1.15
C GLU A 34 -8.67 14.50 1.69
N TYR A 35 -8.02 15.46 2.37
CA TYR A 35 -6.70 15.28 2.99
C TYR A 35 -6.77 14.72 4.43
N SER A 36 -7.93 14.24 4.89
CA SER A 36 -8.12 13.72 6.26
C SER A 36 -7.12 12.62 6.66
N THR A 37 -6.78 11.74 5.72
CA THR A 37 -5.81 10.66 5.95
C THR A 37 -4.41 11.22 6.21
N ILE A 38 -3.90 12.08 5.32
CA ILE A 38 -2.56 12.66 5.47
C ILE A 38 -2.48 13.60 6.67
N LYS A 39 -3.55 14.34 7.01
CA LYS A 39 -3.65 15.12 8.26
C LYS A 39 -3.44 14.23 9.49
N THR A 40 -4.16 13.12 9.55
CA THR A 40 -4.06 12.17 10.67
C THR A 40 -2.67 11.57 10.76
N GLN A 41 -2.09 11.20 9.61
CA GLN A 41 -0.73 10.66 9.56
C GLN A 41 0.30 11.66 10.07
N ILE A 42 0.27 12.92 9.59
CA ILE A 42 1.18 13.99 10.03
C ILE A 42 1.08 14.22 11.54
N LEU A 43 -0.14 14.28 12.08
CA LEU A 43 -0.37 14.48 13.52
C LEU A 43 0.10 13.30 14.38
N ALA A 44 0.12 12.09 13.83
CA ALA A 44 0.59 10.89 14.53
C ALA A 44 2.12 10.76 14.57
N MET A 45 2.86 11.52 13.75
CA MET A 45 4.33 11.46 13.70
C MET A 45 4.97 11.98 15.00
N LYS A 46 6.06 11.34 15.44
CA LYS A 46 6.87 11.77 16.59
C LYS A 46 8.35 11.79 16.21
N PRO A 47 9.01 12.97 16.21
CA PRO A 47 8.45 14.30 16.46
C PRO A 47 7.51 14.76 15.33
N ILE A 48 6.59 15.67 15.64
CA ILE A 48 5.76 16.32 14.62
C ILE A 48 6.66 16.99 13.57
N PRO A 49 6.41 16.80 12.27
CA PRO A 49 7.23 17.35 11.21
C PRO A 49 7.18 18.88 11.17
N SER A 50 8.15 19.51 10.52
CA SER A 50 8.09 20.95 10.23
C SER A 50 7.04 21.25 9.16
N LEU A 51 6.64 22.51 9.05
CA LEU A 51 5.71 22.98 8.02
C LEU A 51 6.16 22.59 6.60
N GLY A 52 7.46 22.75 6.28
CA GLY A 52 7.98 22.38 4.97
C GLY A 52 7.87 20.88 4.68
N VAL A 53 8.17 20.03 5.67
CA VAL A 53 8.01 18.58 5.53
C VAL A 53 6.55 18.20 5.37
N ALA A 54 5.65 18.83 6.13
CA ALA A 54 4.21 18.62 5.99
C ALA A 54 3.68 19.00 4.59
N TYR A 55 4.18 20.10 4.02
CA TYR A 55 3.85 20.49 2.64
C TYR A 55 4.25 19.39 1.65
N HIS A 56 5.49 18.90 1.73
CA HIS A 56 5.96 17.82 0.85
C HIS A 56 5.14 16.53 1.00
N LEU A 57 4.76 16.18 2.23
CA LEU A 57 3.93 15.01 2.50
C LEU A 57 2.55 15.14 1.86
N VAL A 58 1.93 16.31 1.93
CA VAL A 58 0.62 16.57 1.30
C VAL A 58 0.73 16.51 -0.22
N THR A 59 1.77 17.11 -0.82
CA THR A 59 1.99 17.05 -2.28
C THR A 59 2.23 15.61 -2.76
N GLU A 60 3.01 14.81 -2.02
CA GLU A 60 3.23 13.41 -2.39
C GLU A 60 1.98 12.54 -2.22
N ASP A 61 1.15 12.82 -1.21
CA ASP A 61 -0.14 12.15 -1.03
C ASP A 61 -1.07 12.44 -2.22
N GLU A 62 -1.20 13.71 -2.62
CA GLU A 62 -1.98 14.12 -3.79
C GLU A 62 -1.52 13.40 -5.08
N ARG A 63 -0.19 13.35 -5.31
CA ARG A 63 0.39 12.61 -6.44
C ARG A 63 0.08 11.10 -6.37
N GLN A 64 0.06 10.50 -5.18
CA GLN A 64 -0.28 9.09 -5.02
C GLN A 64 -1.78 8.82 -5.20
N GLN A 65 -2.64 9.74 -4.78
CA GLN A 65 -4.08 9.66 -5.00
C GLN A 65 -4.42 9.66 -6.50
N THR A 66 -3.81 10.56 -7.28
CA THR A 66 -4.03 10.59 -8.74
C THR A 66 -3.60 9.27 -9.42
N ILE A 67 -2.47 8.69 -9.02
CA ILE A 67 -1.99 7.40 -9.55
C ILE A 67 -2.89 6.25 -9.11
N THR A 68 -3.35 6.22 -7.86
CA THR A 68 -4.22 5.13 -7.37
C THR A 68 -5.60 5.19 -7.99
N VAL A 69 -6.16 6.37 -8.26
CA VAL A 69 -7.39 6.52 -9.04
C VAL A 69 -7.19 5.99 -10.46
N ALA A 70 -6.06 6.29 -11.12
CA ALA A 70 -5.73 5.74 -12.44
C ALA A 70 -5.57 4.20 -12.42
N LYS A 71 -4.98 3.63 -11.36
CA LYS A 71 -4.79 2.17 -11.19
C LYS A 71 -6.06 1.43 -10.77
N LYS A 72 -7.04 2.10 -10.15
CA LYS A 72 -8.36 1.51 -9.82
C LYS A 72 -9.17 1.18 -11.07
N HIS A 73 -8.87 1.80 -12.21
CA HIS A 73 -9.50 1.45 -13.48
C HIS A 73 -8.89 0.18 -14.14
N THR A 74 -7.74 -0.31 -13.68
CA THR A 74 -7.00 -1.42 -14.31
C THR A 74 -6.81 -2.66 -13.44
N ASN A 75 -7.10 -2.63 -12.12
CA ASN A 75 -6.82 -3.75 -11.21
C ASN A 75 -8.06 -4.24 -10.44
N LYS A 76 -9.14 -4.59 -11.14
CA LYS A 76 -10.03 -5.66 -10.65
C LYS A 76 -9.62 -6.93 -11.38
N THR A 77 -9.20 -7.95 -10.63
CA THR A 77 -8.83 -9.32 -11.07
C THR A 77 -7.34 -9.56 -11.27
N ALA A 78 -6.60 -9.77 -10.17
CA ALA A 78 -5.68 -10.91 -10.03
C ALA A 78 -5.00 -10.93 -8.65
N ASN A 79 -4.95 -12.12 -8.06
CA ASN A 79 -4.00 -12.59 -7.06
C ASN A 79 -4.14 -12.17 -5.59
N PHE A 80 -4.93 -12.97 -4.85
CA PHE A 80 -4.49 -13.48 -3.54
C PHE A 80 -5.03 -14.90 -3.32
N GLN A 81 -4.48 -15.90 -4.01
CA GLN A 81 -4.66 -17.29 -3.60
C GLN A 81 -3.51 -18.18 -4.11
N ALA A 82 -2.45 -18.30 -3.32
CA ALA A 82 -1.41 -19.29 -3.59
C ALA A 82 -0.61 -19.69 -2.34
N PHE A 83 -1.26 -20.17 -1.27
CA PHE A 83 -0.52 -20.82 -0.15
C PHE A 83 -1.20 -22.02 0.53
N PHE A 84 -2.31 -22.58 0.00
CA PHE A 84 -2.98 -23.72 0.65
C PHE A 84 -3.11 -25.00 -0.19
N GLN A 85 -2.59 -25.06 -1.42
CA GLN A 85 -2.58 -26.30 -2.19
C GLN A 85 -1.31 -27.10 -1.89
N GLY A 86 -1.33 -27.86 -0.80
CA GLY A 86 -0.13 -28.62 -0.43
C GLY A 86 -0.30 -29.64 0.68
N ARG A 87 -1.41 -30.40 0.77
CA ARG A 87 -1.45 -31.70 1.47
C ARG A 87 -2.52 -32.63 0.88
N LYS A 88 -2.17 -33.42 -0.14
CA LYS A 88 -2.90 -34.67 -0.46
C LYS A 88 -2.09 -35.84 0.09
N GLY A 89 -2.57 -36.41 1.21
CA GLY A 89 -2.10 -37.66 1.79
C GLY A 89 -3.23 -38.69 1.78
N ASP A 90 -2.91 -39.86 1.21
CA ASP A 90 -3.45 -41.21 1.43
C ASP A 90 -4.96 -41.45 1.59
N ARG A 91 -5.56 -42.16 0.61
CA ARG A 91 -6.58 -43.18 0.94
C ARG A 91 -6.67 -44.28 -0.12
N ARG A 92 -6.12 -45.43 0.27
CA ARG A 92 -6.21 -46.77 -0.31
C ARG A 92 -7.65 -47.31 -0.20
N GLN A 93 -8.26 -47.70 -1.33
CA GLN A 93 -9.46 -48.58 -1.39
C GLN A 93 -9.40 -49.33 -2.74
N GLN A 94 -8.95 -50.58 -2.77
CA GLN A 94 -9.80 -51.78 -3.00
C GLN A 94 -10.92 -51.48 -4.03
N ASN A 95 -11.01 -52.10 -5.22
CA ASN A 95 -11.21 -53.53 -5.42
C ASN A 95 -11.32 -53.87 -6.94
N LYS A 96 -10.56 -54.91 -7.33
CA LYS A 96 -10.67 -55.96 -8.37
C LYS A 96 -11.79 -55.97 -9.46
N LYS A 97 -11.31 -56.29 -10.69
CA LYS A 97 -11.78 -57.27 -11.72
C LYS A 97 -12.51 -56.80 -12.99
N ALA A 98 -12.11 -57.49 -14.09
CA ALA A 98 -12.69 -57.66 -15.44
C ALA A 98 -12.44 -56.52 -16.45
N VAL A 99 -12.09 -56.70 -17.73
CA VAL A 99 -11.88 -57.87 -18.61
C VAL A 99 -11.09 -57.35 -19.83
N GLN A 100 -10.05 -58.06 -20.26
CA GLN A 100 -9.48 -57.93 -21.62
C GLN A 100 -10.33 -58.75 -22.57
N LYS A 101 -10.79 -58.18 -23.70
CA LYS A 101 -10.72 -58.83 -25.02
C LYS A 101 -11.18 -57.88 -26.13
N ASP A 102 -10.26 -57.08 -26.66
CA ASP A 102 -10.45 -56.53 -28.00
C ASP A 102 -10.34 -57.67 -29.00
N THR A 103 -11.40 -57.78 -29.77
CA THR A 103 -11.60 -58.78 -30.80
C THR A 103 -11.18 -58.15 -32.12
N LYS A 104 -10.48 -58.96 -32.93
CA LYS A 104 -10.72 -59.13 -34.38
C LYS A 104 -9.72 -58.49 -35.35
N GLN A 105 -8.97 -59.40 -35.98
CA GLN A 105 -8.55 -59.47 -37.40
C GLN A 105 -7.48 -58.45 -37.85
N GLY A 106 -6.29 -58.89 -38.30
CA GLY A 106 -6.05 -59.75 -39.47
C GLY A 106 -6.19 -58.88 -40.72
N ASN A 107 -5.17 -58.61 -41.54
CA ASN A 107 -4.44 -59.59 -42.34
C ASN A 107 -3.37 -58.85 -43.22
N THR A 108 -2.20 -59.48 -43.47
CA THR A 108 -1.49 -59.64 -44.79
C THR A 108 -1.05 -58.37 -45.58
N ASN A 109 0.14 -58.17 -46.18
CA ASN A 109 1.26 -59.01 -46.69
C ASN A 109 2.44 -58.13 -47.16
N GLU A 110 3.59 -58.79 -47.42
CA GLU A 110 4.62 -58.52 -48.46
C GLU A 110 5.46 -57.24 -48.35
N SER A 111 6.79 -57.24 -48.53
CA SER A 111 7.75 -58.19 -49.11
C SER A 111 9.07 -58.20 -48.32
#